data_AF-A0A285MVK3-F1
#
_entry.id   AF-A0A285MVK3-F1
#
_cell.length_a   1.000
_cell.length_b   1.000
_cell.length_c   1.000
_cell.angle_alpha   90.00
_cell.angle_beta   90.00
_cell.angle_gamma   90.00
#
_symmetry.space_group_name_H-M   'P 1'
#
loop_
_entity.id
_entity.type
_entity.pdbx_description
1 polymer ?
#
loop_
_entity_poly.entity_id
_entity_poly.type
_entity_poly.pdbx_seq_one_letter_code
_entity_poly.pdbx_strand_id
1 'polypeptide(L)' 'MDNNTFEYDGKCAFALSLGKEAPKTNGKHTITKGGKTYTFLNPVAKFLFKLFPNSIQKADTAWNKNR' A
#
# COMPACT_ATOMS: atom_id res chain seq x y z
N MET A 1 1.08 -16.56 -15.53
CA MET A 1 -0.06 -15.71 -15.11
C MET A 1 -0.12 -15.74 -13.59
N ASP A 2 0.50 -14.77 -12.94
CA ASP A 2 0.14 -14.44 -11.56
C ASP A 2 -0.69 -13.17 -11.67
N ASN A 3 -2.01 -13.32 -11.60
CA ASN A 3 -2.93 -12.19 -11.40
C ASN A 3 -2.69 -11.65 -9.98
N ASN A 4 -1.50 -11.14 -9.71
CA ASN A 4 -1.14 -10.49 -8.47
C ASN A 4 -1.78 -9.11 -8.53
N THR A 5 -3.10 -9.09 -8.31
CA THR A 5 -3.88 -7.87 -8.17
C THR A 5 -3.31 -7.15 -6.96
N PHE A 6 -2.43 -6.19 -7.22
CA PHE A 6 -1.84 -5.39 -6.17
C PHE A 6 -2.95 -4.68 -5.42
N GLU A 7 -2.88 -4.70 -4.09
CA GLU A 7 -3.81 -3.92 -3.29
C GLU A 7 -3.74 -2.45 -3.66
N TYR A 8 -4.89 -1.80 -3.54
CA TYR A 8 -5.10 -0.41 -3.88
C TYR A 8 -4.75 -0.07 -5.33
N ASP A 9 -5.01 -0.99 -6.27
CA ASP A 9 -4.74 -0.82 -7.70
C ASP A 9 -3.24 -0.56 -8.00
N GLY A 10 -2.34 -1.12 -7.18
CA GLY A 10 -0.91 -0.90 -7.31
C GLY A 10 -0.43 0.49 -6.84
N LYS A 11 -1.28 1.24 -6.12
CA LYS A 11 -0.88 2.50 -5.49
C LYS A 11 -0.06 2.26 -4.23
N CYS A 12 0.72 3.27 -3.86
CA CYS A 12 1.57 3.23 -2.67
C CYS A 12 0.71 3.15 -1.39
N ALA A 13 0.74 1.99 -0.71
CA ALA A 13 -0.05 1.74 0.50
C ALA A 13 0.28 2.72 1.64
N PHE A 14 1.54 3.14 1.75
CA PHE A 14 1.95 4.14 2.74
C PHE A 14 1.43 5.55 2.41
N ALA A 15 1.38 5.94 1.15
CA ALA A 15 0.81 7.24 0.79
C ALA A 15 -0.71 7.26 1.06
N LEU A 16 -1.39 6.13 0.82
CA LEU A 16 -2.80 5.95 1.19
C LEU A 16 -3.01 6.02 2.70
N SER A 17 -2.16 5.36 3.50
CA SER A 17 -2.29 5.43 4.97
C SER A 17 -2.10 6.83 5.54
N LEU A 18 -1.45 7.73 4.80
CA LEU A 18 -1.33 9.15 5.12
C LEU A 18 -2.53 10.00 4.64
N GLY A 19 -3.50 9.40 3.94
CA GLY A 19 -4.64 10.11 3.36
C GLY A 19 -4.28 11.06 2.22
N LYS A 20 -3.09 10.89 1.62
CA LYS A 20 -2.62 11.69 0.48
C LYS A 20 -2.90 10.99 -0.83
N GLU A 21 -2.79 11.73 -1.94
CA GLU A 21 -2.75 11.12 -3.26
C GLU A 21 -1.62 10.09 -3.33
N ALA A 22 -2.01 8.84 -3.55
CA ALA A 22 -1.08 7.75 -3.64
C ALA A 22 -0.72 7.49 -5.10
N PRO A 23 0.54 7.71 -5.49
CA PRO A 23 0.97 7.43 -6.85
C PRO A 23 0.93 5.93 -7.11
N LYS A 24 0.63 5.57 -8.36
CA LYS A 24 0.85 4.19 -8.85
C LYS A 24 2.33 3.86 -8.74
N THR A 25 2.61 2.66 -8.28
CA THR A 25 3.98 2.18 -8.15
C THR A 25 4.24 1.12 -9.20
N ASN A 26 5.51 0.92 -9.53
CA ASN A 26 5.91 -0.11 -10.49
C ASN A 26 6.01 -1.52 -9.85
N GLY A 27 5.46 -1.71 -8.64
CA GLY A 27 5.52 -2.99 -7.92
C GLY A 27 6.93 -3.43 -7.49
N LYS A 28 7.95 -2.57 -7.62
CA LYS A 28 9.36 -2.88 -7.28
C LYS A 28 9.56 -3.12 -5.78
N HIS A 29 8.80 -2.40 -4.95
CA HIS A 29 8.83 -2.55 -3.51
C HIS A 29 7.46 -3.04 -3.05
N THR A 30 7.37 -4.32 -2.70
CA THR A 30 6.12 -4.95 -2.25
C THR A 30 6.27 -5.56 -0.87
N ILE A 31 5.14 -5.70 -0.16
CA ILE A 31 5.01 -6.61 0.99
C ILE A 31 3.73 -7.40 0.82
N THR A 32 3.79 -8.70 1.05
CA THR A 32 2.61 -9.55 1.14
C THR A 32 2.28 -9.76 2.61
N LYS A 33 1.05 -9.43 3.03
CA LYS A 33 0.57 -9.63 4.40
C LYS A 33 -0.90 -10.02 4.38
N GLY A 34 -1.26 -11.11 5.06
CA GLY A 34 -2.65 -11.58 5.12
C GLY A 34 -3.26 -11.91 3.75
N GLY A 35 -2.45 -12.46 2.83
CA GLY A 35 -2.89 -12.78 1.46
C GLY A 35 -3.01 -11.58 0.51
N LYS A 36 -2.76 -10.35 0.99
CA LYS A 36 -2.78 -9.12 0.18
C LYS A 36 -1.37 -8.65 -0.14
N THR A 37 -1.13 -8.24 -1.38
CA THR A 37 0.17 -7.69 -1.82
C THR A 37 0.10 -6.17 -1.90
N TYR A 38 0.76 -5.50 -0.97
CA TYR A 38 0.86 -4.04 -0.89
C TYR A 38 2.09 -3.54 -1.64
N THR A 39 1.98 -2.41 -2.32
CA THR A 39 3.07 -1.80 -3.09
C THR A 39 3.53 -0.48 -2.47
N PHE A 40 4.79 -0.12 -2.70
CA PHE A 40 5.43 1.06 -2.13
C PHE A 40 6.28 1.78 -3.18
N LEU A 41 6.27 3.10 -3.11
CA LEU A 41 7.05 3.94 -4.02
C LEU A 41 8.57 3.79 -3.77
N ASN A 42 8.96 3.61 -2.52
CA ASN A 42 10.36 3.53 -2.10
C ASN A 42 10.53 2.57 -0.90
N PRO A 43 11.76 2.09 -0.62
CA PRO A 43 12.01 1.19 0.50
C PRO A 43 11.75 1.85 1.87
N VAL A 44 11.87 3.18 1.96
CA VAL A 44 11.58 3.94 3.19
C VAL A 44 10.10 3.83 3.56
N ALA A 45 9.19 4.04 2.60
CA ALA A 45 7.75 3.88 2.79
C ALA A 45 7.39 2.45 3.22
N LYS A 46 8.04 1.44 2.62
CA LYS A 46 7.90 0.04 3.04
C LYS A 46 8.33 -0.17 4.49
N PHE A 47 9.45 0.43 4.90
CA PHE A 47 9.96 0.33 6.26
C PHE A 47 9.02 1.01 7.27
N LEU A 48 8.61 2.26 7.00
CA LEU A 48 7.68 2.99 7.84
C LEU A 48 6.33 2.25 7.95
N PHE A 49 5.81 1.71 6.85
CA PHE A 49 4.57 0.93 6.85
C PHE A 49 4.66 -0.34 7.69
N LYS A 50 5.84 -0.96 7.77
CA LYS A 50 6.10 -2.09 8.68
C LYS A 50 6.19 -1.65 10.14
N LEU A 51 6.78 -0.48 10.39
CA LEU A 51 7.02 0.04 11.74
C LEU A 51 5.72 0.56 12.40
N PHE A 52 4.88 1.24 11.63
CA PHE A 52 3.66 1.84 12.16
C PHE A 52 2.57 0.76 12.36
N PRO A 53 2.09 0.54 13.60
CA PRO A 53 0.92 -0.27 13.84
C PRO A 53 -0.30 0.40 13.20
N ASN A 54 -1.26 -0.41 12.74
CA ASN A 54 -2.50 0.06 12.07
C ASN A 54 -2.32 0.77 10.72
N SER A 55 -1.11 0.75 10.12
CA SER A 55 -0.88 1.33 8.78
C SER A 55 -1.82 0.77 7.72
N ILE A 56 -2.11 -0.53 7.79
CA ILE A 56 -3.03 -1.22 6.87
C ILE A 56 -4.46 -0.71 7.08
N GLN A 57 -4.94 -0.65 8.32
CA GLN A 57 -6.28 -0.11 8.60
C GLN A 57 -6.43 1.32 8.09
N LYS A 58 -5.42 2.18 8.34
CA LYS A 58 -5.43 3.55 7.82
C LYS A 58 -5.45 3.60 6.29
N ALA A 59 -4.66 2.76 5.62
CA ALA A 59 -4.65 2.67 4.17
C ALA A 59 -5.99 2.17 3.62
N ASP A 60 -6.58 1.13 4.21
CA ASP A 60 -7.91 0.61 3.85
C ASP A 60 -9.00 1.65 4.09
N THR A 61 -9.00 2.35 5.23
CA THR A 61 -9.97 3.43 5.50
C THR A 61 -9.84 4.56 4.49
N ALA A 62 -8.61 5.02 4.20
CA ALA A 62 -8.38 6.08 3.23
C ALA A 62 -8.74 5.66 1.80
N TRP A 63 -8.49 4.40 1.44
CA TRP A 63 -8.86 3.83 0.16
C TRP A 63 -10.38 3.74 -0.01
N ASN A 64 -11.09 3.19 0.98
CA ASN A 64 -12.55 3.08 0.96
C ASN A 64 -13.25 4.45 1.02
N LYS A 65 -12.63 5.46 1.64
CA LYS A 65 -13.17 6.82 1.69
C LYS A 65 -13.08 7.55 0.35
N ASN A 66 -12.08 7.24 -0.48
CA ASN A 66 -11.82 7.91 -1.76
C ASN A 66 -12.28 7.09 -2.98
N ARG A 67 -13.12 6.07 -2.77
CA ARG A 67 -13.66 5.19 -3.80
C ARG A 67 -15.17 5.40 -3.91
#